data_AF-A0A7X8MDQ0-F1
#
_entry.id   AF-A0A7X8MDQ0-F1
#
_cell.length_a   1.000
_cell.length_b   1.000
_cell.length_c   1.000
_cell.angle_alpha   90.00
_cell.angle_beta   90.00
_cell.angle_gamma   90.00
#
_symmetry.space_group_name_H-M   'P 1'
#
loop_
_entity.id
_entity.type
_entity.pdbx_description
1 polymer ?
#
loop_
_entity_poly.entity_id
_entity_poly.type
_entity_poly.pdbx_seq_one_letter_code
_entity_poly.pdbx_strand_id
1 'polypeptide(L)'
;MKAELFSGIVGYLEGISNIVSFYGVCYAHSYKFLRYDNLNDINECVEKFYNESPIKEHRTKIDEIWELDDWKSDLFENCCDWFFRVFSMRNFEVSIEDEYGNTMPAQKNKKSNRVFSGLLNRLEEFFENEDLKVYKLFIDPAWVGEFAWEQYFFQKGNEFYVLSFYQEGLV
;
A
#
# COMPACT_ATOMS: atom_id res chain seq x y z
N MET A 1 0.11 -11.28 20.79
CA MET A 1 -0.48 -11.62 19.49
C MET A 1 -0.81 -10.38 18.63
N LYS A 2 -1.93 -9.66 18.79
CA LYS A 2 -2.27 -8.52 17.90
C LYS A 2 -1.24 -7.38 17.90
N ALA A 3 -0.68 -7.01 19.05
CA ALA A 3 0.40 -6.01 19.12
C ALA A 3 1.68 -6.48 18.41
N GLU A 4 2.05 -7.75 18.55
CA GLU A 4 3.21 -8.34 17.87
C GLU A 4 3.00 -8.43 16.36
N LEU A 5 1.78 -8.77 15.91
CA LEU A 5 1.40 -8.78 14.50
C LEU A 5 1.45 -7.37 13.91
N PHE A 6 0.91 -6.37 14.62
CA PHE A 6 0.99 -4.97 14.22
C PHE A 6 2.46 -4.52 14.06
N SER A 7 3.28 -4.74 15.09
CA SER A 7 4.72 -4.44 15.02
C SER A 7 5.43 -5.22 13.92
N GLY A 8 5.02 -6.46 13.67
CA GLY A 8 5.52 -7.29 12.58
C GLY A 8 5.19 -6.72 11.19
N ILE A 9 3.99 -6.18 11.00
CA ILE A 9 3.60 -5.49 9.75
C ILE A 9 4.42 -4.21 9.59
N VAL A 10 4.53 -3.40 10.64
CA VAL A 10 5.34 -2.16 10.61
C VAL A 10 6.80 -2.47 10.24
N GLY A 11 7.43 -3.43 10.92
CA GLY A 11 8.80 -3.84 10.61
C GLY A 11 8.96 -4.43 9.20
N TYR A 12 7.91 -5.09 8.68
CA TYR A 12 7.90 -5.56 7.29
C TYR A 12 7.94 -4.40 6.30
N LEU A 13 7.11 -3.38 6.51
CA LEU A 13 7.06 -2.17 5.68
C LEU A 13 8.35 -1.36 5.76
N GLU A 14 8.98 -1.27 6.93
CA GLU A 14 10.32 -0.69 7.10
C GLU A 14 11.37 -1.45 6.28
N GLY A 15 11.32 -2.79 6.29
CA GLY A 15 12.19 -3.63 5.46
C GLY A 15 12.02 -3.32 3.97
N ILE A 16 10.77 -3.25 3.49
CA ILE A 16 10.44 -2.88 2.10
C ILE A 16 10.94 -1.45 1.79
N SER A 17 10.73 -0.49 2.69
CA SER A 17 11.19 0.89 2.56
C SER A 17 12.71 0.97 2.41
N ASN A 18 13.44 0.22 3.23
CA ASN A 18 14.90 0.16 3.13
C ASN A 18 15.37 -0.37 1.78
N ILE A 19 14.71 -1.39 1.21
CA ILE A 19 15.06 -1.88 -0.14
C ILE A 19 14.89 -0.75 -1.18
N VAL A 20 13.82 0.03 -1.11
CA VAL A 20 13.62 1.17 -2.01
C VAL A 20 14.67 2.27 -1.79
N SER A 21 15.10 2.52 -0.55
CA SER A 21 16.21 3.45 -0.28
C SER A 21 17.51 3.07 -0.99
N PHE A 22 17.80 1.76 -1.10
CA PHE A 22 19.05 1.29 -1.71
C PHE A 22 18.95 1.09 -3.23
N TYR A 23 17.82 0.62 -3.72
CA TYR A 23 17.67 0.17 -5.11
C TYR A 23 16.70 1.00 -5.94
N GLY A 24 15.85 1.80 -5.29
CA GLY A 24 14.88 2.66 -5.96
C GLY A 24 15.52 3.84 -6.68
N VAL A 25 14.66 4.61 -7.34
CA VAL A 25 14.99 5.88 -8.01
C VAL A 25 14.40 7.10 -7.29
N CYS A 26 13.48 6.87 -6.36
CA CYS A 26 12.78 7.91 -5.61
C CYS A 26 13.72 8.63 -4.63
N TYR A 27 13.62 9.96 -4.52
CA TYR A 27 14.36 10.73 -3.53
C TYR A 27 13.65 10.81 -2.17
N ALA A 28 12.33 10.55 -2.11
CA ALA A 28 11.61 10.36 -0.86
C ALA A 28 10.60 9.21 -0.96
N HIS A 29 10.38 8.51 0.14
CA HIS A 29 9.39 7.43 0.23
C HIS A 29 9.05 7.14 1.71
N SER A 30 7.85 6.61 1.96
CA SER A 30 7.37 6.29 3.30
C SER A 30 6.28 5.22 3.24
N TYR A 31 6.52 4.04 3.83
CA TYR A 31 5.53 2.95 3.91
C TYR A 31 5.12 2.75 5.36
N LYS A 32 3.82 2.90 5.64
CA LYS A 32 3.31 2.98 7.01
C LYS A 32 2.09 2.09 7.19
N PHE A 33 1.98 1.50 8.38
CA PHE A 33 0.77 0.91 8.89
C PHE A 33 0.41 1.62 10.19
N LEU A 34 -0.67 2.39 10.17
CA LEU A 34 -1.08 3.28 11.25
C LEU A 34 -2.40 2.82 11.85
N ARG A 35 -2.63 3.16 13.11
CA ARG A 35 -3.88 2.93 13.82
C ARG A 35 -4.47 4.26 14.24
N TYR A 36 -5.78 4.41 14.02
CA TYR A 36 -6.58 5.53 14.45
C TYR A 36 -7.74 5.04 15.31
N ASP A 37 -7.84 5.60 16.50
CA ASP A 37 -8.89 5.29 17.48
C ASP A 37 -9.87 6.46 17.61
N ASN A 38 -11.09 6.14 18.06
CA ASN A 38 -12.14 7.11 18.39
C ASN A 38 -12.58 7.98 17.22
N LEU A 39 -12.74 7.38 16.04
CA LEU A 39 -13.29 8.03 14.86
C LEU A 39 -14.71 7.51 14.60
N ASN A 40 -15.58 8.40 14.12
CA ASN A 40 -16.99 8.08 13.90
C ASN A 40 -17.21 7.39 12.55
N ASP A 41 -16.44 7.75 11.52
CA ASP A 41 -16.57 7.20 10.18
C ASP A 41 -15.26 7.25 9.37
N ILE A 42 -15.31 6.68 8.17
CA ILE A 42 -14.18 6.64 7.24
C ILE A 42 -13.74 8.02 6.76
N ASN A 43 -14.64 8.99 6.60
CA ASN A 43 -14.28 10.33 6.15
C ASN A 43 -13.45 11.05 7.22
N GLU A 44 -13.82 10.89 8.50
CA GLU A 44 -13.04 11.43 9.62
C GLU A 44 -11.63 10.81 9.68
N CYS A 45 -11.51 9.51 9.40
CA CYS A 45 -10.23 8.82 9.29
C CYS A 45 -9.37 9.36 8.15
N VAL A 46 -9.95 9.48 6.95
CA VAL A 46 -9.27 10.00 5.77
C VAL A 46 -8.81 11.44 5.99
N GLU A 47 -9.68 12.31 6.52
CA GLU A 47 -9.34 13.71 6.80
C GLU A 47 -8.20 13.82 7.82
N LYS A 48 -8.27 13.06 8.92
CA LYS A 48 -7.21 13.04 9.92
C LYS A 48 -5.89 12.56 9.34
N PHE A 49 -5.90 11.43 8.64
CA PHE A 49 -4.71 10.88 8.00
C PHE A 49 -4.11 11.84 6.97
N TYR A 50 -4.94 12.47 6.14
CA TYR A 50 -4.50 13.45 5.14
C TYR A 50 -3.81 14.66 5.80
N ASN A 51 -4.37 15.19 6.89
CA ASN A 51 -3.80 16.32 7.63
C ASN A 51 -2.46 16.01 8.32
N GLU A 52 -2.20 14.74 8.63
CA GLU A 52 -0.95 14.24 9.21
C GLU A 52 0.07 13.80 8.16
N SER A 53 -0.37 13.63 6.90
CA SER A 53 0.43 13.09 5.80
C SER A 53 1.16 14.17 5.01
N PRO A 54 2.32 13.87 4.37
CA PRO A 54 2.99 14.77 3.44
C PRO A 54 2.10 15.23 2.27
N ILE A 55 1.03 14.49 1.93
CA ILE A 55 0.18 14.80 0.77
C ILE A 55 -0.52 16.15 0.88
N LYS A 56 -0.79 16.65 2.09
CA LYS A 56 -1.36 18.01 2.26
C LYS A 56 -0.48 19.09 1.62
N GLU A 57 0.82 18.86 1.54
CA GLU A 57 1.79 19.80 0.97
C GLU A 57 1.74 19.78 -0.58
N HIS A 58 1.30 18.66 -1.15
CA HIS A 58 1.17 18.44 -2.59
C HIS A 58 -0.11 19.02 -3.21
N ARG A 59 -0.97 19.67 -2.40
CA ARG A 59 -2.28 20.24 -2.81
C ARG A 59 -3.20 19.24 -3.53
N THR A 60 -2.96 17.94 -3.31
CA THR A 60 -3.73 16.84 -3.89
C THR A 60 -5.17 16.90 -3.43
N LYS A 61 -6.11 16.73 -4.35
CA LYS A 61 -7.52 16.61 -3.98
C LYS A 61 -7.88 15.15 -3.74
N ILE A 62 -8.63 14.92 -2.68
CA ILE A 62 -9.37 13.68 -2.52
C ILE A 62 -10.48 13.69 -3.55
N ASP A 63 -10.50 12.68 -4.42
CA ASP A 63 -11.53 12.53 -5.45
C ASP A 63 -12.67 11.69 -4.87
N GLU A 64 -12.42 10.41 -4.58
CA GLU A 64 -13.42 9.47 -4.10
C GLU A 64 -12.85 8.44 -3.11
N ILE A 65 -13.72 7.85 -2.30
CA ILE A 65 -13.40 6.71 -1.40
C ILE A 65 -14.31 5.56 -1.77
N TRP A 66 -13.75 4.41 -2.14
CA TRP A 66 -14.52 3.23 -2.52
C TRP A 66 -14.31 2.08 -1.55
N GLU A 67 -15.40 1.42 -1.16
CA GLU A 67 -15.35 0.13 -0.46
C GLU A 67 -14.95 -0.97 -1.46
N LEU A 68 -14.02 -1.83 -1.07
CA LEU A 68 -13.46 -2.89 -1.92
C LEU A 68 -14.08 -4.25 -1.55
N ASP A 69 -14.68 -4.91 -2.55
CA ASP A 69 -15.21 -6.27 -2.41
C ASP A 69 -14.09 -7.33 -2.28
N ASP A 70 -13.03 -7.22 -3.09
CA ASP A 70 -11.83 -8.06 -3.03
C ASP A 70 -10.57 -7.22 -2.83
N TRP A 71 -10.44 -6.68 -1.61
CA TRP A 71 -9.28 -5.87 -1.24
C TRP A 71 -7.96 -6.63 -1.33
N LYS A 72 -7.97 -7.96 -1.21
CA LYS A 72 -6.74 -8.78 -1.22
C LYS A 72 -6.12 -8.79 -2.60
N SER A 73 -6.94 -9.03 -3.64
CA SER A 73 -6.47 -8.98 -5.02
C SER A 73 -6.08 -7.56 -5.42
N ASP A 74 -6.88 -6.56 -5.05
CA ASP A 74 -6.58 -5.16 -5.37
C ASP A 74 -5.27 -4.70 -4.72
N LEU A 75 -5.07 -5.00 -3.43
CA LEU A 75 -3.85 -4.68 -2.70
C LEU A 75 -2.65 -5.39 -3.32
N PHE A 76 -2.76 -6.67 -3.67
CA PHE A 76 -1.67 -7.39 -4.29
C PHE A 76 -1.26 -6.76 -5.62
N GLU A 77 -2.20 -6.54 -6.54
CA GLU A 77 -1.92 -5.98 -7.88
C GLU A 77 -1.33 -4.57 -7.77
N ASN A 78 -2.00 -3.68 -7.03
CA ASN A 78 -1.55 -2.29 -6.90
C ASN A 78 -0.21 -2.20 -6.19
N CYS A 79 0.02 -2.96 -5.12
CA CYS A 79 1.31 -2.93 -4.44
C CYS A 79 2.43 -3.52 -5.32
N CYS A 80 2.16 -4.57 -6.11
CA CYS A 80 3.13 -5.10 -7.06
C CYS A 80 3.49 -4.06 -8.11
N ASP A 81 2.50 -3.43 -8.74
CA ASP A 81 2.74 -2.39 -9.74
C ASP A 81 3.48 -1.20 -9.14
N TRP A 82 3.06 -0.77 -7.95
CA TRP A 82 3.63 0.39 -7.29
C TRP A 82 5.07 0.17 -6.82
N PHE A 83 5.34 -0.93 -6.11
CA PHE A 83 6.69 -1.20 -5.59
C PHE A 83 7.66 -1.66 -6.67
N PHE A 84 7.23 -2.46 -7.65
CA PHE A 84 8.17 -2.92 -8.69
C PHE A 84 8.41 -1.88 -9.77
N ARG A 85 7.55 -0.87 -9.92
CA ARG A 85 7.79 0.26 -10.84
C ARG A 85 9.13 0.95 -10.58
N VAL A 86 9.55 1.11 -9.32
CA VAL A 86 10.84 1.76 -9.04
C VAL A 86 12.05 0.92 -9.47
N PHE A 87 11.90 -0.41 -9.54
CA PHE A 87 12.95 -1.32 -10.01
C PHE A 87 12.94 -1.45 -11.53
N SER A 88 11.76 -1.46 -12.17
CA SER A 88 11.67 -1.47 -13.63
C SER A 88 12.27 -0.20 -14.24
N MET A 89 12.18 0.95 -13.55
CA MET A 89 12.90 2.18 -13.92
C MET A 89 14.44 2.02 -13.95
N ARG A 90 14.98 1.02 -13.23
CA ARG A 90 16.42 0.65 -13.27
C ARG A 90 16.72 -0.46 -14.28
N ASN A 91 15.77 -0.82 -15.15
CA ASN A 91 15.81 -2.00 -16.01
C ASN A 91 16.01 -3.31 -15.22
N PHE A 92 15.51 -3.36 -13.98
CA PHE A 92 15.48 -4.57 -13.17
C PHE A 92 14.08 -5.19 -13.26
N GLU A 93 13.85 -5.94 -14.33
CA GLU A 93 12.61 -6.69 -14.55
C GLU A 93 12.94 -8.14 -14.92
N VAL A 94 12.26 -9.08 -14.25
CA VAL A 94 12.40 -10.50 -14.50
C VAL A 94 11.07 -10.99 -15.06
N SER A 95 11.07 -11.51 -16.28
CA SER A 95 9.90 -12.15 -16.88
C SER A 95 9.90 -13.65 -16.62
N ILE A 96 8.72 -14.22 -16.38
CA ILE A 96 8.50 -15.65 -16.22
C ILE A 96 7.34 -16.10 -17.10
N GLU A 97 7.23 -17.40 -17.35
CA GLU A 97 6.03 -17.99 -17.96
C GLU A 97 5.05 -18.44 -16.87
N ASP A 98 3.76 -18.15 -17.06
CA ASP A 98 2.69 -18.67 -16.22
C ASP A 98 2.35 -20.14 -16.54
N GLU A 99 1.38 -20.70 -15.82
CA GLU A 99 0.94 -22.09 -16.01
C GLU A 99 0.23 -22.36 -17.35
N TYR A 100 -0.05 -21.32 -18.12
CA TYR A 100 -0.65 -21.37 -19.46
C TYR A 100 0.36 -21.01 -20.57
N GLY A 101 1.63 -20.75 -20.22
CA GLY A 101 2.69 -20.38 -21.16
C GLY A 101 2.70 -18.90 -21.54
N ASN A 102 1.95 -18.03 -20.86
CA ASN A 102 2.02 -16.59 -21.10
C ASN A 102 3.20 -15.98 -20.35
N THR A 103 3.96 -15.11 -21.02
CA THR A 103 5.01 -14.33 -20.36
C THR A 103 4.39 -13.23 -19.53
N MET A 104 4.81 -13.14 -18.26
CA MET A 104 4.42 -12.07 -17.35
C MET A 104 5.59 -11.61 -16.48
N PRO A 105 5.53 -10.41 -15.88
CA PRO A 105 6.51 -9.99 -14.90
C PRO A 105 6.44 -10.88 -13.64
N ALA A 106 7.59 -11.34 -13.15
CA ALA A 106 7.70 -12.25 -12.01
C ALA A 106 7.01 -11.70 -10.75
N GLN A 107 7.04 -10.38 -10.58
CA GLN A 107 6.37 -9.71 -9.47
C GLN A 107 4.85 -9.86 -9.47
N LYS A 108 4.20 -10.05 -10.64
CA LYS A 108 2.75 -10.22 -10.72
C LYS A 108 2.30 -11.63 -10.38
N ASN A 109 3.23 -12.57 -10.20
CA ASN A 109 2.89 -13.94 -9.89
C ASN A 109 2.71 -14.13 -8.37
N LYS A 110 1.44 -14.28 -7.94
CA LYS A 110 1.08 -14.50 -6.51
C LYS A 110 1.80 -15.70 -5.87
N LYS A 111 2.10 -16.76 -6.64
CA LYS A 111 2.75 -17.98 -6.14
C LYS A 111 4.24 -17.77 -5.85
N SER A 112 4.92 -16.91 -6.60
CA SER A 112 6.36 -16.66 -6.46
C SER A 112 6.70 -15.37 -5.70
N ASN A 113 5.82 -14.37 -5.70
CA ASN A 113 6.05 -13.09 -5.02
C ASN A 113 5.91 -13.21 -3.50
N ARG A 114 7.00 -13.62 -2.85
CA ARG A 114 7.06 -13.76 -1.38
C ARG A 114 6.97 -12.43 -0.64
N VAL A 115 7.21 -11.30 -1.31
CA VAL A 115 7.18 -9.98 -0.68
C VAL A 115 5.72 -9.57 -0.42
N PHE A 116 4.92 -9.44 -1.47
CA PHE A 116 3.54 -9.00 -1.29
C PHE A 116 2.62 -10.10 -0.76
N SER A 117 2.85 -11.36 -1.11
CA SER A 117 2.14 -12.46 -0.46
C SER A 117 2.48 -12.53 1.04
N GLY A 118 3.71 -12.17 1.42
CA GLY A 118 4.11 -12.07 2.82
C GLY A 118 3.40 -10.96 3.59
N LEU A 119 3.31 -9.76 3.01
CA LEU A 119 2.53 -8.65 3.59
C LEU A 119 1.05 -9.00 3.69
N LEU A 120 0.47 -9.55 2.62
CA LEU A 120 -0.94 -9.94 2.58
C LEU A 120 -1.26 -10.96 3.67
N ASN A 121 -0.47 -12.02 3.81
CA ASN A 121 -0.66 -13.02 4.86
C ASN A 121 -0.61 -12.42 6.27
N ARG A 122 0.27 -11.44 6.52
CA ARG A 122 0.35 -10.76 7.81
C ARG A 122 -0.89 -9.89 8.09
N LEU A 123 -1.40 -9.20 7.08
CA LEU A 123 -2.63 -8.42 7.20
C LEU A 123 -3.84 -9.34 7.45
N GLU A 124 -3.90 -10.48 6.74
CA GLU A 124 -4.94 -11.49 6.95
C GLU A 124 -4.93 -12.06 8.36
N GLU A 125 -3.75 -12.43 8.88
CA GLU A 125 -3.59 -12.91 10.25
C GLU A 125 -3.94 -11.82 11.28
N PHE A 126 -3.63 -10.55 10.98
CA PHE A 126 -3.93 -9.43 11.88
C PHE A 126 -5.43 -9.16 12.00
N PHE A 127 -6.18 -9.26 10.90
CA PHE A 127 -7.63 -9.04 10.83
C PHE A 127 -8.44 -10.34 10.93
N GLU A 128 -7.83 -11.46 11.30
CA GLU A 128 -8.47 -12.77 11.31
C GLU A 128 -9.76 -12.78 12.15
N ASN A 129 -10.84 -13.31 11.57
CA ASN A 129 -12.18 -13.42 12.18
C ASN A 129 -12.88 -12.08 12.49
N GLU A 130 -12.45 -10.99 11.85
CA GLU A 130 -13.08 -9.67 11.99
C GLU A 130 -14.00 -9.37 10.79
N ASP A 131 -15.11 -8.69 11.06
CA ASP A 131 -15.94 -8.08 10.00
C ASP A 131 -15.24 -6.81 9.51
N LEU A 132 -14.51 -6.95 8.42
CA LEU A 132 -13.57 -5.95 7.91
C LEU A 132 -14.14 -5.27 6.68
N LYS A 133 -14.33 -3.95 6.77
CA LYS A 133 -14.56 -3.13 5.58
C LYS A 133 -13.27 -2.49 5.15
N VAL A 134 -12.94 -2.59 3.87
CA VAL A 134 -11.70 -2.03 3.33
C VAL A 134 -12.04 -0.99 2.29
N TYR A 135 -11.48 0.19 2.46
CA TYR A 135 -11.67 1.32 1.58
C TYR A 135 -10.37 1.70 0.90
N LYS A 136 -10.46 2.14 -0.34
CA LYS A 136 -9.36 2.72 -1.09
C LYS A 136 -9.66 4.17 -1.44
N LEU A 137 -8.67 5.02 -1.22
CA LEU A 137 -8.74 6.44 -1.51
C LEU A 137 -8.21 6.69 -2.92
N PHE A 138 -9.04 7.32 -3.76
CA PHE A 138 -8.64 7.82 -5.05
C PHE A 138 -8.35 9.31 -4.94
N ILE A 139 -7.22 9.70 -5.53
CA ILE A 139 -6.72 11.07 -5.48
C ILE A 139 -6.50 11.62 -6.88
N ASP A 140 -6.79 12.91 -7.04
CA ASP A 140 -6.38 13.69 -8.20
C ASP A 140 -5.12 14.50 -7.83
N PRO A 141 -3.93 14.08 -8.30
CA PRO A 141 -2.68 14.75 -7.97
C PRO A 141 -2.61 16.13 -8.64
N ALA A 142 -2.54 17.19 -7.83
CA ALA A 142 -2.40 18.56 -8.34
C ALA A 142 -1.04 18.83 -9.00
N TRP A 143 0.00 18.04 -8.65
CA TRP A 143 1.33 18.07 -9.24
C TRP A 143 1.54 16.82 -10.10
N VAL A 144 1.51 17.01 -11.42
CA VAL A 144 1.66 15.93 -12.39
C VAL A 144 3.13 15.51 -12.47
N GLY A 145 3.47 14.35 -11.93
CA GLY A 145 4.61 13.56 -12.41
C GLY A 145 5.67 13.18 -11.38
N GLU A 146 5.78 13.84 -10.23
CA GLU A 146 6.88 13.56 -9.30
C GLU A 146 6.55 12.61 -8.17
N PHE A 147 5.29 12.42 -7.77
CA PHE A 147 4.95 11.55 -6.64
C PHE A 147 3.83 10.55 -6.95
N ALA A 148 3.79 9.46 -6.19
CA ALA A 148 2.71 8.48 -6.19
C ALA A 148 2.32 8.14 -4.75
N TRP A 149 1.03 7.90 -4.54
CA TRP A 149 0.48 7.62 -3.24
C TRP A 149 -0.62 6.57 -3.37
N GLU A 150 -0.49 5.45 -2.63
CA GLU A 150 -1.47 4.37 -2.57
C GLU A 150 -1.91 4.10 -1.11
N GLN A 151 -3.21 3.96 -0.83
CA GLN A 151 -3.73 3.83 0.55
C GLN A 151 -4.91 2.88 0.65
N TYR A 152 -4.86 2.05 1.68
CA TYR A 152 -5.95 1.19 2.10
C TYR A 152 -6.33 1.54 3.54
N PHE A 153 -7.62 1.76 3.75
CA PHE A 153 -8.22 2.03 5.04
C PHE A 153 -9.03 0.81 5.46
N PHE A 154 -8.68 0.23 6.58
CA PHE A 154 -9.33 -0.95 7.13
C PHE A 154 -10.17 -0.51 8.32
N GLN A 155 -11.49 -0.60 8.20
CA GLN A 155 -12.42 -0.37 9.28
C GLN A 155 -12.73 -1.68 9.99
N LYS A 156 -12.51 -1.68 11.30
CA LYS A 156 -12.83 -2.79 12.20
C LYS A 156 -13.63 -2.24 13.38
N GLY A 157 -14.95 -2.32 13.29
CA GLY A 157 -15.84 -1.64 14.25
C GLY A 157 -15.57 -0.14 14.26
N ASN A 158 -15.09 0.38 15.40
CA ASN A 158 -14.72 1.79 15.60
C ASN A 158 -13.21 2.05 15.50
N GLU A 159 -12.41 1.02 15.20
CA GLU A 159 -10.97 1.17 14.95
C GLU A 159 -10.72 1.28 13.45
N PHE A 160 -9.84 2.20 13.07
CA PHE A 160 -9.38 2.33 11.70
C PHE A 160 -7.89 2.06 11.61
N TYR A 161 -7.47 1.33 10.59
CA TYR A 161 -6.08 1.09 10.29
C TYR A 161 -5.79 1.59 8.88
N VAL A 162 -4.65 2.24 8.69
CA VAL A 162 -4.26 2.81 7.39
C VAL A 162 -2.96 2.18 6.96
N LEU A 163 -3.00 1.46 5.84
CA LEU A 163 -1.82 1.05 5.10
C LEU A 163 -1.56 2.11 4.03
N SER A 164 -0.42 2.78 4.10
CA SER A 164 -0.08 3.84 3.16
C SER A 164 1.31 3.64 2.56
N PHE A 165 1.36 3.82 1.25
CA PHE A 165 2.55 3.78 0.44
C PHE A 165 2.73 5.13 -0.24
N TYR A 166 3.81 5.84 0.09
CA TYR A 166 4.15 7.14 -0.50
C TYR A 166 5.53 7.09 -1.15
N GLN A 167 5.67 7.69 -2.33
CA GLN A 167 6.92 7.82 -3.09
C GLN A 167 6.95 9.17 -3.81
N GLU A 168 8.13 9.78 -3.91
CA GLU A 168 8.40 11.04 -4.59
C GLU A 168 9.74 10.97 -5.34
N GLY A 169 9.83 11.62 -6.50
CA GLY A 169 10.93 11.51 -7.45
C GLY A 169 10.80 10.39 -8.46
N LEU A 170 9.60 10.11 -8.97
CA LEU A 170 9.33 9.04 -9.95
C LEU A 170 9.67 9.40 -11.41
N VAL A 171 10.41 10.49 -11.64
CA VAL A 171 10.76 11.03 -12.97
C VAL A 171 12.08 10.46 -13.48
#